data_AF-R9HYL1-F1
#
_entry.id   AF-R9HYL1-F1
#
_cell.length_a   1.000
_cell.length_b   1.000
_cell.length_c   1.000
_cell.angle_alpha   90.00
_cell.angle_beta   90.00
_cell.angle_gamma   90.00
#
_symmetry.space_group_name_H-M   'P 1'
#
loop_
_entity.id
_entity.type
_entity.pdbx_description
1 polymer ?
#
loop_
_entity_poly.entity_id
_entity_poly.type
_entity_poly.pdbx_seq_one_letter_code
_entity_poly.pdbx_strand_id
1 'polypeptide(L)'
;MLALLPKKLDRSQFITTDAKAMAGSVHKNDTLHHGASYAVDSDVSTSWTAGDSLAWITVALDREATFDKWGYGTIEFSLPEPLFTGSFRMNIQQSNGRPSIYSIRLK
;
A
#
# COMPACT_ATOMS: atom_id res chain seq x y z
N MET A 1 24.57 31.74 -18.67
CA MET A 1 23.24 31.25 -18.26
C MET A 1 23.46 30.00 -17.42
N LEU A 2 23.41 30.11 -16.09
CA LEU A 2 23.54 28.95 -15.19
C LEU A 2 22.19 28.25 -15.08
N ALA A 3 22.14 26.97 -15.44
CA ALA A 3 20.97 26.13 -15.22
C ALA A 3 20.83 25.84 -13.72
N LEU A 4 19.70 26.23 -13.13
CA LEU A 4 19.30 25.80 -11.80
C LEU A 4 18.90 24.31 -11.88
N LEU A 5 19.74 23.42 -11.33
CA LEU A 5 19.31 22.06 -11.03
C LEU A 5 18.14 22.12 -10.05
N PRO A 6 17.03 21.40 -10.28
CA PRO A 6 15.90 21.45 -9.37
C PRO A 6 16.36 20.97 -8.00
N LYS A 7 16.02 21.74 -6.96
CA LYS A 7 16.15 21.35 -5.56
C LYS A 7 15.62 19.92 -5.45
N LYS A 8 16.42 18.97 -4.92
CA LYS A 8 15.91 17.64 -4.55
C LYS A 8 14.65 17.90 -3.72
N LEU A 9 13.50 17.55 -4.28
CA LEU A 9 12.24 17.57 -3.54
C LEU A 9 12.45 16.59 -2.41
N ASP A 10 12.47 17.11 -1.18
CA ASP A 10 12.31 16.30 0.01
C ASP A 10 10.88 15.77 -0.02
N ARG A 11 10.67 14.72 -0.83
CA ARG A 11 9.42 13.99 -0.78
C ARG A 11 9.43 13.39 0.61
N SER A 12 8.52 13.84 1.47
CA SER A 12 8.15 13.06 2.65
C SER A 12 7.72 11.69 2.13
N GLN A 13 8.68 10.75 2.14
CA GLN A 13 8.49 9.40 1.64
C GLN A 13 7.68 8.67 2.69
N PHE A 14 6.54 8.13 2.29
CA PHE A 14 5.83 7.17 3.14
C PHE A 14 6.77 5.98 3.39
N ILE A 15 6.63 5.34 4.55
CA ILE A 15 7.41 4.13 4.88
C ILE A 15 7.18 3.02 3.83
N THR A 16 6.08 3.08 3.07
CA THR A 16 5.74 2.13 2.00
C THR A 16 6.36 2.43 0.63
N THR A 17 7.15 3.50 0.47
CA THR A 17 7.65 3.96 -0.86
C THR A 17 8.33 2.85 -1.66
N ASP A 18 9.13 1.99 -1.00
CA ASP A 18 9.85 0.88 -1.63
C ASP A 18 9.32 -0.50 -1.19
N ALA A 19 8.12 -0.53 -0.59
CA ALA A 19 7.51 -1.76 -0.12
C ALA A 19 7.07 -2.66 -1.28
N LYS A 20 7.03 -3.95 -1.02
CA LYS A 20 6.49 -4.97 -1.93
C LYS A 20 5.18 -5.50 -1.37
N ALA A 21 4.29 -5.91 -2.26
CA ALA A 21 3.01 -6.46 -1.88
C ALA A 21 2.74 -7.81 -2.55
N MET A 22 2.12 -8.71 -1.79
CA MET A 22 1.64 -10.01 -2.24
C MET A 22 0.21 -10.20 -1.77
N ALA A 23 -0.67 -10.64 -2.67
CA ALA A 23 -2.08 -10.85 -2.36
C ALA A 23 -2.49 -12.31 -2.57
N GLY A 24 -3.53 -12.74 -1.87
CA GLY A 24 -4.09 -14.09 -2.02
C GLY A 24 -4.77 -14.32 -3.36
N SER A 25 -5.27 -13.25 -4.00
CA SER A 25 -5.88 -13.31 -5.34
C SER A 25 -5.80 -11.96 -6.04
N VAL A 26 -5.91 -12.01 -7.36
CA VAL A 26 -6.00 -10.83 -8.24
C VAL A 26 -7.19 -11.02 -9.16
N HIS A 27 -7.95 -9.95 -9.40
CA HIS A 27 -9.13 -9.99 -10.26
C HIS A 27 -8.80 -10.62 -11.63
N LYS A 28 -9.46 -11.73 -11.96
CA LYS A 28 -9.27 -12.50 -13.20
C LYS A 28 -7.83 -12.95 -13.47
N ASN A 29 -6.98 -13.01 -12.44
CA ASN A 29 -5.53 -13.22 -12.57
C ASN A 29 -4.83 -12.15 -13.45
N ASP A 30 -5.44 -10.97 -13.62
CA ASP A 30 -4.91 -9.87 -14.40
C ASP A 30 -3.97 -9.00 -13.54
N THR A 31 -2.73 -9.46 -13.39
CA THR A 31 -1.71 -8.73 -12.64
C THR A 31 -1.25 -7.45 -13.32
N LEU A 32 -1.52 -7.29 -14.61
CA LEU A 32 -1.15 -6.10 -15.37
C LEU A 32 -2.03 -4.90 -15.00
N HIS A 33 -3.30 -5.12 -14.65
CA HIS A 33 -4.22 -4.02 -14.31
C HIS A 33 -4.63 -4.01 -12.83
N HIS A 34 -4.45 -5.13 -12.11
CA HIS A 34 -4.94 -5.30 -10.75
C HIS A 34 -3.89 -5.86 -9.78
N GLY A 35 -2.61 -5.81 -10.14
CA GLY A 35 -1.52 -6.39 -9.36
C GLY A 35 -1.43 -5.85 -7.93
N ALA A 36 -0.95 -6.69 -7.00
CA ALA A 36 -0.79 -6.32 -5.60
C ALA A 36 0.15 -5.11 -5.39
N SER A 37 1.14 -4.94 -6.26
CA SER A 37 2.09 -3.82 -6.24
C SER A 37 1.41 -2.45 -6.31
N TYR A 38 0.25 -2.36 -6.96
CA TYR A 38 -0.51 -1.11 -7.05
C TYR A 38 -1.08 -0.66 -5.71
N ALA A 39 -1.14 -1.53 -4.71
CA ALA A 39 -1.53 -1.09 -3.37
C ALA A 39 -0.40 -0.35 -2.65
N VAL A 40 0.86 -0.37 -3.13
CA VAL A 40 2.03 0.22 -2.43
C VAL A 40 2.88 1.13 -3.32
N ASP A 41 2.49 1.36 -4.57
CA ASP A 41 3.24 2.17 -5.55
C ASP A 41 3.12 3.70 -5.33
N SER A 42 2.39 4.11 -4.28
CA SER A 42 2.05 5.50 -3.95
C SER A 42 1.22 6.25 -5.00
N ASP A 43 0.85 5.61 -6.10
CA ASP A 43 -0.12 6.08 -7.07
C ASP A 43 -1.54 5.83 -6.50
N VAL A 44 -2.53 6.58 -6.99
CA VAL A 44 -3.95 6.40 -6.64
C VAL A 44 -4.81 6.20 -7.88
N SER A 45 -4.20 6.16 -9.07
CA SER A 45 -4.85 5.86 -10.34
C SER A 45 -4.89 4.37 -10.66
N THR A 46 -4.04 3.58 -10.00
CA THR A 46 -3.96 2.12 -10.05
C THR A 46 -4.51 1.52 -8.75
N SER A 47 -4.89 0.24 -8.77
CA SER A 47 -5.28 -0.47 -7.55
C SER A 47 -5.00 -1.95 -7.64
N TRP A 48 -4.70 -2.56 -6.50
CA TRP A 48 -4.93 -3.99 -6.35
C TRP A 48 -6.43 -4.23 -6.27
N THR A 49 -6.95 -5.16 -7.06
CA THR A 49 -8.34 -5.64 -6.92
C THR A 49 -8.33 -7.13 -6.67
N ALA A 50 -9.01 -7.58 -5.61
CA ALA A 50 -9.08 -8.99 -5.27
C ALA A 50 -9.95 -9.79 -6.26
N GLY A 51 -9.71 -11.09 -6.34
CA GLY A 51 -10.53 -12.01 -7.12
C GLY A 51 -11.94 -12.21 -6.54
N ASP A 52 -12.06 -12.15 -5.22
CA ASP A 52 -13.27 -12.46 -4.44
C ASP A 52 -13.45 -11.47 -3.27
N SER A 53 -14.57 -11.60 -2.55
CA SER A 53 -15.00 -10.77 -1.42
C SER A 53 -14.19 -10.98 -0.13
N LEU A 54 -13.67 -12.20 0.07
CA LEU A 54 -12.70 -12.52 1.12
C LEU A 54 -11.29 -12.44 0.52
N ALA A 55 -10.43 -11.61 1.12
CA ALA A 55 -9.12 -11.35 0.54
C ALA A 55 -8.08 -11.04 1.61
N TRP A 56 -6.82 -11.15 1.23
CA TRP A 56 -5.72 -10.66 2.04
C TRP A 56 -4.61 -10.10 1.15
N ILE A 57 -3.89 -9.13 1.70
CA ILE A 57 -2.67 -8.59 1.12
C ILE A 57 -1.62 -8.47 2.22
N THR A 58 -0.42 -8.95 1.91
CA THR A 58 0.77 -8.83 2.76
C THR A 58 1.65 -7.74 2.16
N VAL A 59 2.08 -6.80 2.99
CA VAL A 59 3.04 -5.76 2.64
C VAL A 59 4.35 -6.09 3.34
N ALA A 60 5.40 -6.23 2.56
CA ALA A 60 6.78 -6.34 3.02
C ALA A 60 7.46 -4.99 2.83
N LEU A 61 7.88 -4.37 3.91
CA LEU A 61 8.62 -3.12 3.90
C LEU A 61 10.05 -3.37 3.42
N ASP A 62 10.70 -2.35 2.88
CA ASP A 62 12.11 -2.38 2.48
C ASP A 62 13.06 -2.52 3.68
N ARG A 63 12.58 -2.10 4.85
CA ARG A 63 13.25 -2.20 6.16
C ARG A 63 12.24 -2.35 7.28
N GLU A 64 12.70 -2.82 8.44
CA GLU A 64 11.89 -2.71 9.65
C GLU A 64 11.66 -1.23 10.00
N ALA A 65 10.42 -0.90 10.36
CA ALA A 65 10.03 0.47 10.67
C ALA A 65 8.99 0.47 11.79
N THR A 66 8.96 1.58 12.53
CA THR A 66 7.91 1.87 13.51
C THR A 66 6.86 2.76 12.87
N PHE A 67 5.59 2.40 13.02
CA PHE A 67 4.46 3.22 12.60
C PHE A 67 3.29 3.05 13.57
N ASP A 68 2.50 4.09 13.76
CA ASP A 68 1.27 4.07 14.57
C ASP A 68 0.05 4.50 13.76
N LYS A 69 0.25 4.96 12.52
CA LYS A 69 -0.82 5.37 11.62
C LYS A 69 -0.66 4.75 10.25
N TRP A 70 -1.79 4.30 9.71
CA TRP A 70 -1.85 3.80 8.35
C TRP A 70 -3.17 4.12 7.70
N GLY A 71 -3.21 4.10 6.37
CA GLY A 71 -4.45 4.38 5.65
C GLY A 71 -4.46 3.84 4.24
N TYR A 72 -5.67 3.79 3.67
CA TYR A 72 -5.89 3.59 2.24
C TYR A 72 -6.93 4.56 1.69
N GLY A 73 -6.57 5.27 0.61
CA GLY A 73 -7.39 6.37 0.09
C GLY A 73 -7.57 7.48 1.14
N THR A 74 -8.82 7.76 1.51
CA THR A 74 -9.20 8.77 2.52
C THR A 74 -9.37 8.21 3.93
N ILE A 75 -9.25 6.89 4.10
CA ILE A 75 -9.46 6.24 5.39
C ILE A 75 -8.12 6.14 6.12
N GLU A 76 -8.07 6.63 7.35
CA GLU A 76 -6.92 6.54 8.25
C GLU A 76 -7.30 5.71 9.48
N PHE A 77 -6.38 4.85 9.91
CA PHE A 77 -6.46 4.05 11.11
C PHE A 77 -5.28 4.40 12.00
N SER A 78 -5.53 4.55 13.29
CA SER A 78 -4.49 4.65 14.31
C SER A 78 -4.40 3.33 15.06
N LEU A 79 -3.18 2.87 15.28
CA LEU A 79 -2.91 1.77 16.19
C LEU A 79 -2.90 2.30 17.63
N PRO A 80 -3.34 1.51 18.62
CA PRO A 80 -3.33 1.93 20.03
C PRO A 80 -1.90 2.13 20.56
N GLU A 81 -0.92 1.47 19.94
CA GLU A 81 0.51 1.61 20.21
C GLU A 81 1.32 1.50 18.91
N PRO A 82 2.51 2.14 18.82
CA PRO A 82 3.38 2.02 17.66
C PRO A 82 3.84 0.57 17.45
N LEU A 83 3.75 0.09 16.20
CA LEU A 83 4.18 -1.24 15.80
C LEU A 83 5.55 -1.17 15.12
N PHE A 84 6.51 -1.98 15.57
CA PHE A 84 7.80 -2.17 14.90
C PHE A 84 7.81 -3.50 14.13
N THR A 85 7.90 -3.45 12.80
CA THR A 85 7.93 -4.65 11.96
C THR A 85 8.52 -4.36 10.57
N GLY A 86 9.00 -5.40 9.88
CA GLY A 86 9.33 -5.36 8.45
C GLY A 86 8.20 -5.85 7.54
N SER A 87 7.11 -6.38 8.09
CA SER A 87 5.96 -6.81 7.29
C SER A 87 4.66 -6.84 8.08
N PHE A 88 3.53 -6.72 7.38
CA PHE A 88 2.22 -6.90 7.96
C PHE A 88 1.24 -7.46 6.93
N ARG A 89 0.14 -8.05 7.41
CA ARG A 89 -0.94 -8.56 6.57
C ARG A 89 -2.24 -7.88 6.96
N MET A 90 -2.98 -7.44 5.95
CA MET A 90 -4.37 -7.02 6.08
C MET A 90 -5.27 -8.13 5.59
N ASN A 91 -6.24 -8.52 6.42
CA ASN A 91 -7.27 -9.49 6.08
C ASN A 91 -8.60 -8.75 5.88
N ILE A 92 -9.18 -8.88 4.70
CA ILE A 92 -10.51 -8.37 4.37
C ILE A 92 -11.50 -9.49 4.68
N GLN A 93 -12.16 -9.37 5.82
CA GLN A 93 -13.07 -10.39 6.34
C GLN A 93 -14.49 -10.27 5.77
N GLN A 94 -14.83 -9.12 5.19
CA GLN A 94 -16.12 -8.89 4.54
C GLN A 94 -16.00 -7.77 3.49
N SER A 95 -16.68 -7.93 2.36
CA SER A 95 -16.89 -6.90 1.36
C SER A 95 -18.27 -7.10 0.71
N ASN A 96 -18.92 -6.02 0.30
CA ASN A 96 -20.17 -6.05 -0.48
C ASN A 96 -19.93 -6.23 -1.99
N GLY A 97 -18.69 -6.52 -2.38
CA GLY A 97 -18.25 -6.74 -3.74
C GLY A 97 -16.83 -7.27 -3.77
N ARG A 98 -16.06 -6.85 -4.79
CA ARG A 98 -14.62 -7.12 -4.83
C ARG A 98 -13.90 -5.95 -4.20
N PRO A 99 -13.12 -6.15 -3.13
CA PRO A 99 -12.34 -5.08 -2.56
C PRO A 99 -11.24 -4.63 -3.52
N SER A 100 -11.03 -3.32 -3.58
CA SER A 100 -9.92 -2.68 -4.28
C SER A 100 -9.18 -1.76 -3.33
N ILE A 101 -7.85 -1.88 -3.29
CA ILE A 101 -6.97 -1.02 -2.50
C ILE A 101 -6.07 -0.24 -3.46
N TYR A 102 -6.23 1.08 -3.43
CA TYR A 102 -5.53 2.02 -4.31
C TYR A 102 -4.16 2.43 -3.79
N SER A 103 -4.00 2.54 -2.48
CA SER A 103 -2.72 2.96 -1.90
C SER A 103 -2.72 2.61 -0.42
N ILE A 104 -1.63 2.07 0.10
CA ILE A 104 -1.39 1.77 1.50
C ILE A 104 -0.24 2.66 1.93
N ARG A 105 -0.52 3.53 2.90
CA ARG A 105 0.45 4.53 3.36
C ARG A 105 0.62 4.40 4.85
N LEU A 106 1.88 4.26 5.27
CA LEU A 106 2.31 4.20 6.66
C LEU A 106 3.02 5.51 7.02
N LYS A 107 2.74 6.02 8.22
CA LYS A 107 3.35 7.22 8.80
C LYS A 107 3.89 6.95 10.20
#